data_AF-A0A1H9N2T8-F1
#
_entry.id   AF-A0A1H9N2T8-F1
#
_cell.length_a   1.000
_cell.length_b   1.000
_cell.length_c   1.000
_cell.angle_alpha   90.00
_cell.angle_beta   90.00
_cell.angle_gamma   90.00
#
_symmetry.space_group_name_H-M   'P 1'
#
loop_
_entity.id
_entity.type
_entity.pdbx_description
1 polymer ?
#
loop_
_entity_poly.entity_id
_entity_poly.type
_entity_poly.pdbx_seq_one_letter_code
_entity_poly.pdbx_strand_id
1 'polypeptide(L)'
;MALFPSDLEDWSRALDVLAAGHDACWKDNDHSPEIRIQPYNEEHETPTVSVEDLGSSCVSVFIPMRLAEGWIDEQRGLLELVRQEWPTEVLQSSPGVYEWRH
;
A
#
# COMPACT_ATOMS: atom_id res chain seq x y z
N MET A 1 0.28 4.86 13.93
CA MET A 1 0.18 4.12 12.66
C MET A 1 0.48 2.66 12.94
N ALA A 2 -0.49 1.77 12.70
CA ALA A 2 -0.29 0.33 12.76
C ALA A 2 -0.48 -0.23 11.34
N LEU A 3 0.21 -1.33 11.04
CA LEU A 3 0.02 -2.10 9.81
C LEU A 3 -0.62 -3.43 10.20
N PHE A 4 -1.71 -3.79 9.53
CA PHE A 4 -2.46 -5.01 9.77
C PHE A 4 -2.32 -5.98 8.59
N PRO A 5 -2.52 -7.29 8.79
CA PRO A 5 -2.54 -8.25 7.68
C PRO A 5 -3.53 -7.87 6.57
N SER A 6 -4.69 -7.29 6.92
CA SER A 6 -5.65 -6.79 5.93
C SER A 6 -5.08 -5.68 5.07
N ASP A 7 -4.22 -4.81 5.61
CA ASP A 7 -3.55 -3.76 4.81
C ASP A 7 -2.63 -4.40 3.77
N LEU A 8 -1.98 -5.53 4.08
CA LEU A 8 -1.15 -6.27 3.12
C LEU A 8 -1.98 -6.92 2.01
N GLU A 9 -3.18 -7.43 2.34
CA GLU A 9 -4.13 -7.92 1.33
C GLU A 9 -4.65 -6.80 0.42
N ASP A 10 -4.94 -5.63 1.00
CA ASP A 10 -5.34 -4.45 0.24
C ASP A 10 -4.21 -3.96 -0.66
N TRP A 11 -2.95 -4.07 -0.21
CA TRP A 11 -1.79 -3.79 -1.07
C TRP A 11 -1.70 -4.78 -2.23
N SER A 12 -1.88 -6.08 -1.97
CA SER A 12 -1.92 -7.10 -3.01
C SER A 12 -2.97 -6.76 -4.09
N ARG A 13 -4.16 -6.34 -3.66
CA ARG A 13 -5.23 -5.93 -4.57
C ARG A 13 -4.87 -4.66 -5.36
N ALA A 14 -4.26 -3.67 -4.69
CA ALA A 14 -3.78 -2.45 -5.34
C ALA A 14 -2.77 -2.77 -6.46
N LEU A 15 -1.84 -3.71 -6.22
CA LEU A 15 -0.88 -4.15 -7.25
C LEU A 15 -1.56 -4.82 -8.44
N ASP A 16 -2.64 -5.58 -8.23
CA ASP A 16 -3.41 -6.18 -9.33
C ASP A 16 -4.16 -5.12 -10.16
N VAL A 17 -4.69 -4.09 -9.51
CA VAL A 17 -5.31 -2.92 -10.17
C VAL A 17 -4.28 -2.15 -11.00
N LEU A 18 -3.08 -1.91 -10.45
CA LEU A 18 -1.98 -1.28 -11.18
C LEU A 18 -1.51 -2.11 -12.37
N ALA A 19 -1.46 -3.44 -12.22
CA ALA A 19 -1.10 -4.36 -13.30
C ALA A 19 -2.13 -4.33 -14.45
N ALA A 20 -3.39 -4.04 -14.15
CA ALA A 20 -4.44 -3.80 -15.14
C ALA A 20 -4.38 -2.40 -15.78
N GLY A 21 -3.45 -1.54 -15.34
CA GLY A 21 -3.27 -0.18 -15.85
C GLY A 21 -4.24 0.85 -15.25
N HIS A 22 -4.83 0.54 -14.09
CA HIS A 22 -5.76 1.41 -13.39
C HIS A 22 -5.12 2.07 -12.17
N ASP A 23 -5.63 3.23 -11.80
CA ASP A 23 -5.25 3.93 -10.57
C ASP A 23 -5.59 3.07 -9.36
N ALA A 24 -4.65 3.01 -8.41
CA ALA A 24 -4.83 2.28 -7.18
C ALA A 24 -4.61 3.18 -5.96
N CYS A 25 -5.32 2.83 -4.90
CA CYS A 25 -5.17 3.44 -3.59
C CYS A 25 -4.88 2.34 -2.56
N TRP A 26 -3.96 2.63 -1.65
CA TRP A 26 -3.63 1.81 -0.51
C TRP A 26 -3.84 2.59 0.79
N LYS A 27 -4.43 1.92 1.78
CA LYS A 27 -4.84 2.48 3.08
C LYS A 27 -5.83 3.63 2.97
N ASP A 28 -6.90 3.41 2.22
CA ASP A 28 -8.11 4.25 2.18
C ASP A 28 -8.95 4.12 3.47
N ASN A 29 -8.29 4.26 4.62
CA ASN A 29 -8.93 4.36 5.91
C ASN A 29 -8.45 5.67 6.53
N ASP A 30 -9.37 6.57 6.91
CA ASP A 30 -9.16 7.96 7.37
C ASP A 30 -8.20 8.14 8.59
N HIS A 31 -7.49 7.09 9.00
CA HIS A 31 -6.69 7.00 10.21
C HIS A 31 -5.20 6.72 9.93
N SER A 32 -4.80 6.65 8.66
CA SER A 32 -3.41 6.48 8.23
C SER A 32 -3.12 7.30 6.98
N PRO A 33 -1.83 7.55 6.65
CA PRO A 33 -1.48 8.09 5.35
C PRO A 33 -1.97 7.16 4.23
N GLU A 34 -2.73 7.75 3.31
CA GLU A 34 -3.17 7.13 2.05
C GLU A 34 -2.02 7.20 1.04
N ILE A 35 -1.80 6.12 0.28
CA ILE A 35 -0.89 6.14 -0.88
C ILE A 35 -1.71 5.88 -2.13
N ARG A 36 -1.67 6.83 -3.07
CA ARG A 36 -2.31 6.69 -4.37
C ARG A 36 -1.26 6.64 -5.47
N ILE A 37 -1.46 5.73 -6.41
CA ILE A 37 -0.54 5.53 -7.53
C ILE A 37 -1.35 5.59 -8.81
N GLN A 38 -0.96 6.49 -9.71
CA GLN A 38 -1.51 6.58 -11.06
C GLN A 38 -0.46 6.06 -12.04
N PRO A 39 -0.72 4.97 -12.78
CA PRO A 39 0.21 4.44 -13.77
C PRO A 39 0.58 5.43 -14.87
N TYR A 40 -0.32 6.35 -15.20
CA TYR A 40 -0.09 7.40 -16.17
C TYR A 40 -0.85 8.66 -15.79
N ASN A 41 -0.13 9.75 -15.58
CA ASN A 41 -0.70 11.08 -15.40
C ASN A 41 -0.51 11.90 -16.69
N GLU A 42 -1.60 12.43 -17.25
CA GLU A 42 -1.57 13.16 -18.52
C GLU A 42 -0.80 14.49 -18.43
N GLU A 43 -0.82 15.18 -17.29
CA GLU A 43 -0.14 16.46 -17.12
C GLU A 43 1.38 16.32 -17.02
N HIS A 44 1.84 15.20 -16.46
CA HIS A 44 3.25 14.95 -16.22
C HIS A 44 3.88 13.90 -17.15
N GLU A 45 3.08 13.24 -17.99
CA GLU A 45 3.49 12.20 -18.94
C GLU A 45 4.31 11.07 -18.29
N THR A 46 4.02 10.77 -17.02
CA THR A 46 4.77 9.81 -16.18
C THR A 46 3.85 9.25 -15.09
N PRO A 47 4.18 8.09 -14.49
CA PRO A 47 3.50 7.64 -13.28
C PRO A 47 3.63 8.67 -12.15
N THR A 48 2.60 8.78 -11.33
CA THR A 48 2.58 9.68 -10.18
C THR A 48 2.23 8.91 -8.91
N VAL A 49 2.86 9.29 -7.82
CA VAL A 49 2.54 8.80 -6.47
C VAL A 49 2.13 10.00 -5.64
N SER A 50 0.97 9.91 -4.98
CA SER A 50 0.59 10.85 -3.94
C SER A 50 0.52 10.15 -2.59
N VAL A 51 0.91 10.88 -1.55
CA VAL A 51 0.77 10.47 -0.15
C VAL A 51 -0.01 11.54 0.58
N GLU A 52 -1.13 11.17 1.19
CA GLU A 52 -2.02 12.09 1.89
C GLU A 52 -2.23 11.64 3.33
N ASP A 53 -1.86 12.49 4.30
CA ASP A 53 -2.05 12.25 5.72
C ASP A 53 -3.01 13.29 6.31
N LEU A 54 -4.22 13.35 5.76
CA LEU A 54 -5.23 14.36 6.11
C LEU A 54 -5.76 14.20 7.54
N GLY A 55 -5.76 12.97 8.07
CA GLY A 55 -6.26 12.67 9.41
C GLY A 55 -5.30 13.05 10.55
N SER A 56 -4.00 13.24 10.28
CA SER A 56 -3.00 13.52 11.31
C SER A 56 -2.21 14.79 11.07
N SER A 57 -1.35 14.83 10.05
CA SER A 57 -0.44 15.97 9.81
C SER A 57 -0.96 16.99 8.80
N CYS A 58 -2.04 16.65 8.07
CA CYS A 58 -2.54 17.39 6.91
C CYS A 58 -1.48 17.59 5.81
N VAL A 59 -0.49 16.70 5.75
CA VAL A 59 0.56 16.74 4.72
C VAL A 59 0.07 15.99 3.48
N SER A 60 0.23 16.64 2.33
CA SER A 60 0.07 16.02 1.01
C SER A 60 1.38 16.13 0.24
N VAL A 61 1.85 15.02 -0.29
CA VAL A 61 3.07 14.94 -1.11
C VAL A 61 2.68 14.37 -2.45
N PHE A 62 3.16 14.98 -3.54
CA PHE A 62 2.95 14.53 -4.91
C PHE A 62 4.29 14.37 -5.62
N ILE A 63 4.52 13.19 -6.20
CA ILE A 63 5.80 12.79 -6.76
C ILE A 63 5.57 12.18 -8.15
N PRO A 64 5.84 12.94 -9.24
CA PRO A 64 5.99 12.34 -10.55
C PRO A 64 7.30 11.55 -10.58
N MET A 65 7.24 10.27 -10.93
CA MET A 65 8.43 9.43 -10.98
C MET A 65 8.35 8.37 -12.07
N ARG A 66 9.52 7.99 -12.59
CA ARG A 66 9.64 6.83 -13.46
C ARG A 66 9.74 5.58 -12.60
N LEU A 67 8.76 4.70 -12.71
CA LEU A 67 8.84 3.36 -12.16
C LEU A 67 9.76 2.50 -13.03
N ALA A 68 10.58 1.68 -12.41
CA ALA A 68 11.41 0.73 -13.13
C ALA A 68 10.54 -0.29 -13.88
N GLU A 69 11.06 -0.84 -14.98
CA GLU A 69 10.42 -1.99 -15.61
C GLU A 69 10.35 -3.16 -14.61
N GLY A 70 9.20 -3.85 -14.56
CA GLY A 70 8.97 -4.94 -13.61
C GLY A 70 8.73 -4.50 -12.16
N TRP A 71 8.58 -3.20 -11.89
CA TRP A 71 8.36 -2.69 -10.53
C TRP A 71 7.19 -3.37 -9.79
N ILE A 72 6.09 -3.68 -10.49
CA ILE A 72 4.93 -4.38 -9.88
C ILE A 72 5.34 -5.78 -9.39
N ASP A 73 6.12 -6.52 -10.18
CA ASP A 73 6.58 -7.86 -9.80
C ASP A 73 7.59 -7.81 -8.67
N GLU A 74 8.45 -6.77 -8.64
CA GLU A 74 9.32 -6.49 -7.50
C GLU A 74 8.50 -6.23 -6.23
N GLN A 75 7.45 -5.40 -6.29
CA GLN A 75 6.57 -5.14 -5.14
C GLN A 75 5.83 -6.39 -4.67
N ARG A 76 5.42 -7.28 -5.58
CA ARG A 76 4.84 -8.59 -5.21
C ARG A 76 5.86 -9.45 -4.47
N GLY A 77 7.11 -9.49 -4.93
CA GLY A 77 8.18 -10.20 -4.25
C GLY A 77 8.45 -9.65 -2.84
N LEU A 78 8.48 -8.32 -2.69
CA LEU A 78 8.63 -7.65 -1.40
C LEU A 78 7.44 -7.94 -0.47
N LEU A 79 6.21 -7.94 -1.00
CA LEU A 79 5.02 -8.28 -0.22
C LEU A 79 5.09 -9.71 0.34
N GLU A 80 5.53 -10.68 -0.47
CA GLU A 80 5.73 -12.06 0.01
C GLU A 80 6.81 -12.15 1.10
N LEU A 81 7.91 -11.41 0.96
CA LEU A 81 8.93 -11.34 2.02
C LEU A 81 8.37 -10.72 3.30
N VAL A 82 7.61 -9.63 3.19
CA VAL A 82 6.94 -9.00 4.33
C VAL A 82 5.98 -9.99 4.99
N ARG A 83 5.18 -10.73 4.23
CA ARG A 83 4.28 -11.76 4.77
C ARG A 83 5.01 -12.90 5.48
N GLN A 84 6.19 -13.29 5.01
CA GLN A 84 7.02 -14.34 5.62
C GLN A 84 7.65 -13.89 6.94
N GLU A 85 8.17 -12.66 6.97
CA GLU A 85 8.88 -12.10 8.12
C GLU A 85 7.97 -11.32 9.08
N TRP A 86 6.70 -11.08 8.70
CA TRP A 86 5.74 -10.38 9.56
C TRP A 86 5.64 -11.11 10.89
N PRO A 87 5.68 -10.40 12.03
CA PRO A 87 5.60 -11.03 13.34
C PRO A 87 4.34 -11.89 13.41
N THR A 88 4.54 -13.21 13.33
CA THR A 88 3.47 -14.21 13.49
C THR A 88 3.02 -14.30 14.94
N GLU A 89 3.71 -13.57 15.82
CA GLU A 89 3.38 -13.42 17.20
C GLU A 89 2.00 -12.80 17.34
N VAL A 90 1.52 -11.92 16.46
CA VAL A 90 0.21 -11.29 16.63
C VAL A 90 -0.81 -11.89 15.66
N LEU A 91 -1.51 -12.93 16.09
CA LEU A 91 -2.59 -13.57 15.33
C LEU A 91 -3.91 -12.84 15.59
N GLN A 92 -4.63 -12.47 14.52
CA GLN A 92 -5.99 -11.97 14.69
C GLN A 92 -6.94 -13.13 15.00
N SER A 93 -7.33 -13.32 16.26
CA SER A 93 -8.25 -14.39 16.67
C SER A 93 -9.72 -14.05 16.40
N SER A 94 -10.04 -12.76 16.26
CA SER A 94 -11.37 -12.24 15.89
C SER A 94 -11.23 -10.81 15.34
N PRO A 95 -12.24 -10.25 14.64
CA PRO A 95 -12.16 -8.88 14.12
C PRO A 95 -11.78 -7.87 15.22
N GLY A 96 -10.63 -7.20 15.05
CA GLY A 96 -10.08 -6.26 16.05
C GLY A 96 -9.40 -6.88 17.28
N VAL A 97 -9.35 -8.21 17.40
CA VAL A 97 -8.72 -8.92 18.53
C VAL A 97 -7.46 -9.63 18.06
N TYR A 98 -6.36 -9.32 18.73
CA TYR A 98 -5.02 -9.73 18.36
C TYR A 98 -4.34 -10.45 19.54
N GLU A 99 -3.92 -11.69 19.33
CA GLU A 99 -3.35 -12.57 20.35
C GLU A 99 -1.88 -12.88 20.08
N TRP A 100 -1.11 -13.00 21.16
CA TRP A 100 0.30 -13.37 21.11
C TRP A 100 0.46 -14.88 20.92
N ARG A 101 1.16 -15.32 19.87
CA ARG A 101 1.52 -16.72 19.61
C ARG A 101 2.59 -17.12 20.62
N HIS A 102 2.19 -17.97 21.58
CA HIS A 102 3.04 -18.47 22.66
C HIS A 102 3.92 -19.64 22.22
#